data_AF-A0A0A1PQH6-F1
#
_entry.id   AF-A0A0A1PQH6-F1
#
_cell.length_a   1.000
_cell.length_b   1.000
_cell.length_c   1.000
_cell.angle_alpha   90.00
_cell.angle_beta   90.00
_cell.angle_gamma   90.00
#
_symmetry.space_group_name_H-M   'P 1'
#
loop_
_entity.id
_entity.type
_entity.pdbx_description
1 polymer ?
#
loop_
_entity_poly.entity_id
_entity_poly.type
_entity_poly.pdbx_seq_one_letter_code
_entity_poly.pdbx_strand_id
1 'polypeptide(L)'
;MSIAYGRDLIRRRAVRWGIFVAVGLALAACGRFAYERREAWRSELESRCMSSGAVQMSRYVQRTNAINGPGGCGMDYPLRVAAQSHGAVSYSRPQTLACQMVPTVDRWIDNAVQPAAQRWLGATVVEVKAGSFACRGMVGGSRARMSEHAYGNALDVFAFVLNNGQTVVVRQDWRGDTREAGFLREVFIRACDHFTTVLGPGYNTFHYDHFHLDLARHDARWTRRVCRPRPETIQLPQLVPPTAGFGWGFGRQDNPIR
;
A
#
# COMPACT_ATOMS: atom_id res chain seq x y z
N MET A 1 -59.40 -53.01 33.53
CA MET A 1 -59.61 -51.64 33.02
C MET A 1 -58.28 -50.89 33.08
N SER A 2 -57.84 -50.34 31.94
CA SER A 2 -56.44 -50.08 31.55
C SER A 2 -55.70 -48.91 32.21
N ILE A 3 -54.42 -49.19 32.49
CA ILE A 3 -53.18 -48.42 32.23
C ILE A 3 -53.37 -46.95 31.75
N ALA A 4 -53.15 -45.98 32.65
CA ALA A 4 -53.00 -44.56 32.27
C ALA A 4 -52.20 -43.73 33.31
N TYR A 5 -50.94 -44.08 33.60
CA TYR A 5 -50.06 -43.22 34.44
C TYR A 5 -48.62 -43.04 33.94
N GLY A 6 -48.22 -43.70 32.84
CA GLY A 6 -46.82 -43.70 32.37
C GLY A 6 -46.44 -42.62 31.34
N ARG A 7 -47.41 -41.98 30.67
CA ARG A 7 -47.13 -41.09 29.52
C ARG A 7 -46.75 -39.65 29.90
N ASP A 8 -47.11 -39.20 31.11
CA ASP A 8 -47.00 -37.78 31.47
C ASP A 8 -45.62 -37.40 32.04
N LEU A 9 -44.97 -38.31 32.77
CA LEU A 9 -43.61 -38.13 33.29
C LEU A 9 -42.54 -38.15 32.20
N ILE A 10 -42.72 -39.00 31.17
CA ILE A 10 -41.80 -39.09 30.02
C ILE A 10 -41.87 -37.82 29.18
N ARG A 11 -43.08 -37.26 28.98
CA ARG A 11 -43.30 -36.02 28.22
C ARG A 11 -42.67 -34.80 28.89
N ARG A 12 -42.77 -34.69 30.23
CA ARG A 12 -42.17 -33.58 31.00
C ARG A 12 -40.64 -33.62 31.02
N ARG A 13 -40.03 -34.81 31.05
CA ARG A 13 -38.57 -34.97 30.92
C ARG A 13 -38.10 -34.65 29.51
N ALA A 14 -38.78 -35.14 28.47
CA ALA A 14 -38.44 -34.86 27.08
C ALA A 14 -38.50 -33.36 26.74
N VAL A 15 -39.48 -32.62 27.27
CA VAL A 15 -39.60 -31.16 27.07
C VAL A 15 -38.46 -30.40 27.78
N ARG A 16 -38.08 -30.78 29.00
CA ARG A 16 -36.95 -30.14 29.71
C ARG A 16 -35.62 -30.39 28.99
N TRP A 17 -35.36 -31.61 28.50
CA TRP A 17 -34.16 -31.91 27.71
C TRP A 17 -34.15 -31.18 26.35
N GLY A 18 -35.31 -31.06 25.69
CA GLY A 18 -35.44 -30.31 24.43
C GLY A 18 -35.11 -28.82 24.58
N ILE A 19 -35.51 -28.19 25.70
CA ILE A 19 -35.20 -26.78 25.99
C ILE A 19 -33.69 -26.57 26.23
N PHE A 20 -33.03 -27.44 27.01
CA PHE A 20 -31.58 -27.34 27.23
C PHE A 20 -30.76 -27.55 25.95
N VAL A 21 -31.18 -28.47 25.07
CA VAL A 21 -30.54 -28.68 23.76
C VAL A 21 -30.75 -27.48 22.83
N ALA A 22 -31.95 -26.90 22.80
CA ALA A 22 -32.23 -25.71 22.00
C ALA A 22 -31.46 -24.47 22.47
N VAL A 23 -31.34 -24.26 23.79
CA VAL A 23 -30.54 -23.18 24.37
C VAL A 23 -29.04 -23.41 24.14
N GLY A 24 -28.55 -24.65 24.27
CA GLY A 24 -27.17 -25.01 23.96
C GLY A 24 -26.80 -24.79 22.49
N LEU A 25 -27.72 -25.12 21.56
CA LEU A 25 -27.54 -24.87 20.13
C LEU A 25 -27.63 -23.37 19.78
N ALA A 26 -28.48 -22.61 20.45
CA ALA A 26 -28.56 -21.15 20.27
C ALA A 26 -27.30 -20.43 20.78
N LEU A 27 -26.75 -20.83 21.93
CA LEU A 27 -25.49 -20.30 22.46
C LEU A 27 -24.28 -20.68 21.59
N ALA A 28 -24.27 -21.88 21.01
CA ALA A 28 -23.24 -22.29 20.04
C ALA A 28 -23.33 -21.52 18.70
N ALA A 29 -24.52 -21.04 18.32
CA ALA A 29 -24.72 -20.25 17.10
C ALA A 29 -24.23 -18.79 17.25
N CYS A 30 -24.29 -18.21 18.45
CA CYS A 30 -23.72 -16.88 18.71
C CYS A 30 -22.17 -16.83 18.59
N GLY A 31 -21.49 -17.97 18.69
CA GLY A 31 -20.03 -18.07 18.52
C GLY A 31 -19.56 -18.16 17.07
N ARG A 32 -20.45 -18.40 16.10
CA ARG A 32 -20.09 -18.55 14.68
C ARG A 32 -20.01 -17.22 13.91
N PHE A 33 -20.48 -16.13 14.49
CA PHE A 33 -20.19 -14.76 14.05
C PHE A 33 -19.00 -14.17 14.82
N ALA A 34 -18.06 -15.03 15.25
CA ALA A 34 -16.72 -14.56 15.57
C ALA A 34 -16.21 -13.79 14.35
N TYR A 35 -16.17 -12.46 14.46
CA TYR A 35 -15.36 -11.62 13.58
C TYR A 35 -14.09 -12.40 13.28
N GLU A 36 -13.83 -12.71 12.00
CA GLU A 36 -12.53 -13.27 11.61
C GLU A 36 -11.47 -12.40 12.27
N ARG A 37 -10.76 -12.97 13.25
CA ARG A 37 -9.92 -12.15 14.12
C ARG A 37 -8.72 -11.70 13.32
N ARG A 38 -8.50 -10.38 13.31
CA ARG A 38 -7.26 -9.77 12.83
C ARG A 38 -6.07 -10.52 13.42
N GLU A 39 -5.10 -10.85 12.59
CA GLU A 39 -3.95 -11.64 13.01
C GLU A 39 -3.17 -10.94 14.13
N ALA A 40 -2.90 -11.63 15.24
CA ALA A 40 -2.32 -11.02 16.44
C ALA A 40 -0.95 -10.36 16.21
N TRP A 41 -0.16 -10.88 15.27
CA TRP A 41 1.15 -10.33 14.92
C TRP A 41 1.05 -8.89 14.38
N ARG A 42 -0.08 -8.50 13.78
CA ARG A 42 -0.28 -7.14 13.26
C ARG A 42 -0.38 -6.13 14.40
N SER A 43 -1.13 -6.45 15.46
CA SER A 43 -1.20 -5.64 16.68
C SER A 43 0.17 -5.46 17.32
N GLU A 44 0.95 -6.55 17.37
CA GLU A 44 2.30 -6.52 17.92
C GLU A 44 3.24 -5.62 17.12
N LEU A 45 3.19 -5.68 15.78
CA LEU A 45 4.01 -4.82 14.92
C LEU A 45 3.66 -3.34 15.06
N GLU A 46 2.37 -3.01 15.11
CA GLU A 46 1.95 -1.63 15.32
C GLU A 46 2.45 -1.12 16.68
N SER A 47 2.25 -1.88 17.76
CA SER A 47 2.73 -1.52 19.10
C SER A 47 4.26 -1.36 19.18
N ARG A 48 5.01 -2.28 18.57
CA ARG A 48 6.48 -2.22 18.49
C ARG A 48 6.95 -1.00 17.71
N CYS A 49 6.32 -0.68 16.58
CA CYS A 49 6.66 0.52 15.81
C CYS A 49 6.33 1.80 16.59
N MET A 50 5.18 1.85 17.25
CA MET A 50 4.79 3.03 18.03
C MET A 50 5.72 3.30 19.22
N SER A 51 6.31 2.24 19.79
CA SER A 51 7.26 2.34 20.91
C SER A 51 8.73 2.50 20.49
N SER A 52 9.07 2.31 19.21
CA SER A 52 10.46 2.36 18.75
C SER A 52 11.00 3.77 18.50
N GLY A 53 10.13 4.79 18.47
CA GLY A 53 10.50 6.14 18.05
C GLY A 53 10.71 6.29 16.54
N ALA A 54 10.38 5.26 15.73
CA ALA A 54 10.51 5.31 14.27
C ALA A 54 9.58 6.33 13.59
N VAL A 55 8.54 6.79 14.28
CA VAL A 55 7.63 7.83 13.80
C VAL A 55 7.57 8.98 14.79
N GLN A 56 7.81 10.19 14.31
CA GLN A 56 7.66 11.41 15.08
C GLN A 56 6.27 12.00 14.87
N MET A 57 5.50 12.15 15.95
CA MET A 57 4.20 12.83 15.89
C MET A 57 4.40 14.31 15.61
N SER A 58 3.55 14.88 14.76
CA SER A 58 3.65 16.27 14.33
C SER A 58 2.30 16.79 13.82
N ARG A 59 2.25 18.03 13.33
CA ARG A 59 1.07 18.53 12.61
C ARG A 59 0.73 17.69 11.37
N TYR A 60 1.72 17.00 10.80
CA TYR A 60 1.56 16.16 9.62
C TYR A 60 1.22 14.71 9.94
N VAL A 61 1.70 14.19 11.08
CA VAL A 61 1.49 12.80 11.49
C VAL A 61 0.79 12.79 12.85
N GLN A 62 -0.48 12.39 12.85
CA GLN A 62 -1.33 12.42 14.03
C GLN A 62 -1.94 11.05 14.27
N ARG A 63 -1.92 10.58 15.53
CA ARG A 63 -2.63 9.36 15.90
C ARG A 63 -4.15 9.60 15.89
N THR A 64 -4.91 8.63 15.39
CA THR A 64 -6.37 8.63 15.46
C THR A 64 -6.88 7.45 16.30
N ASN A 65 -8.20 7.41 16.51
CA ASN A 65 -8.85 6.32 17.23
C ASN A 65 -8.68 4.99 16.48
N ALA A 66 -8.53 3.89 17.22
CA ALA A 66 -8.47 2.55 16.67
C ALA A 66 -9.64 2.28 15.73
N ILE A 67 -9.36 1.57 14.64
CA ILE A 67 -10.36 1.22 13.62
C ILE A 67 -10.63 -0.27 13.73
N ASN A 68 -11.90 -0.64 13.86
CA ASN A 68 -12.36 -2.02 13.89
C ASN A 68 -13.46 -2.20 12.84
N GLY A 69 -13.24 -3.08 11.88
CA GLY A 69 -14.15 -3.35 10.78
C GLY A 69 -14.38 -4.85 10.56
N PRO A 70 -15.32 -5.21 9.67
CA PRO A 70 -15.63 -6.61 9.36
C PRO A 70 -14.43 -7.36 8.77
N GLY A 71 -14.40 -8.68 8.94
CA GLY A 71 -13.35 -9.54 8.36
C GLY A 71 -11.95 -9.31 8.92
N GLY A 72 -11.84 -8.77 10.15
CA GLY A 72 -10.55 -8.47 10.78
C GLY A 72 -9.90 -7.16 10.30
N CYS A 73 -10.57 -6.41 9.43
CA CYS A 73 -10.14 -5.07 9.03
C CYS A 73 -9.91 -4.16 10.23
N GLY A 74 -8.82 -3.41 10.24
CA GLY A 74 -8.54 -2.47 11.32
C GLY A 74 -7.07 -2.22 11.64
N MET A 75 -6.89 -1.26 12.54
CA MET A 75 -5.61 -0.81 13.09
C MET A 75 -5.83 -0.43 14.56
N ASP A 76 -4.91 -0.82 15.42
CA ASP A 76 -4.93 -0.46 16.84
C ASP A 76 -4.32 0.95 17.04
N TYR A 77 -3.35 1.30 16.19
CA TYR A 77 -2.63 2.58 16.22
C TYR A 77 -2.63 3.26 14.84
N PRO A 78 -3.80 3.62 14.28
CA PRO A 78 -3.86 4.29 13.00
C PRO A 78 -3.24 5.68 13.07
N LEU A 79 -2.48 6.03 12.03
CA LEU A 79 -1.88 7.34 11.85
C LEU A 79 -2.53 8.04 10.67
N ARG A 80 -3.03 9.25 10.90
CA ARG A 80 -3.42 10.18 9.86
C ARG A 80 -2.20 10.99 9.44
N VAL A 81 -1.80 10.83 8.18
CA VAL A 81 -0.55 11.34 7.62
C VAL A 81 -0.87 12.32 6.49
N ALA A 82 -0.66 13.60 6.71
CA ALA A 82 -0.87 14.66 5.72
C ALA A 82 0.36 14.91 4.83
N ALA A 83 1.55 14.58 5.31
CA ALA A 83 2.80 14.74 4.58
C ALA A 83 3.88 13.81 5.13
N GLN A 84 4.85 13.49 4.26
CA GLN A 84 6.03 12.68 4.50
C GLN A 84 7.30 13.54 4.52
N SER A 85 8.41 12.93 4.91
CA SER A 85 9.74 13.57 4.95
C SER A 85 9.69 14.89 5.72
N HIS A 86 9.16 14.86 6.95
CA HIS A 86 9.02 16.03 7.83
C HIS A 86 8.20 17.20 7.24
N GLY A 87 7.27 16.89 6.31
CA GLY A 87 6.41 17.90 5.68
C GLY A 87 6.91 18.39 4.32
N ALA A 88 8.05 17.90 3.84
CA ALA A 88 8.59 18.28 2.53
C ALA A 88 7.75 17.75 1.36
N VAL A 89 7.09 16.60 1.54
CA VAL A 89 6.24 15.99 0.52
C VAL A 89 4.84 15.78 1.05
N SER A 90 3.88 16.60 0.61
CA SER A 90 2.48 16.47 1.02
C SER A 90 1.78 15.29 0.34
N TYR A 91 0.65 14.88 0.91
CA TYR A 91 -0.36 14.14 0.18
C TYR A 91 -1.50 15.06 -0.22
N SER A 92 -2.08 14.83 -1.40
CA SER A 92 -3.28 15.58 -1.85
C SER A 92 -4.48 15.42 -0.91
N ARG A 93 -4.54 14.31 -0.19
CA ARG A 93 -5.44 14.04 0.93
C ARG A 93 -4.67 13.29 2.01
N PRO A 94 -4.92 13.56 3.30
CA PRO A 94 -4.25 12.81 4.36
C PRO A 94 -4.57 11.32 4.28
N GLN A 95 -3.52 10.51 4.41
CA GLN A 95 -3.57 9.06 4.33
C GLN A 95 -3.77 8.45 5.72
N THR A 96 -4.45 7.30 5.80
CA THR A 96 -4.53 6.54 7.05
C THR A 96 -3.61 5.34 6.92
N LEU A 97 -2.53 5.34 7.68
CA LEU A 97 -1.44 4.37 7.58
C LEU A 97 -1.17 3.71 8.94
N ALA A 98 -0.74 2.45 8.89
CA ALA A 98 -0.13 1.80 10.03
C ALA A 98 1.28 2.36 10.26
N CYS A 99 1.75 2.31 11.51
CA CYS A 99 3.00 2.94 11.93
C CYS A 99 4.20 2.58 11.03
N GLN A 100 4.39 1.30 10.70
CA GLN A 100 5.52 0.83 9.90
C GLN A 100 5.54 1.34 8.45
N MET A 101 4.39 1.75 7.90
CA MET A 101 4.32 2.32 6.55
C MET A 101 4.95 3.70 6.50
N VAL A 102 4.76 4.53 7.54
CA VAL A 102 5.24 5.92 7.57
C VAL A 102 6.75 6.03 7.34
N PRO A 103 7.63 5.41 8.15
CA PRO A 103 9.08 5.53 7.94
C PRO A 103 9.56 4.75 6.72
N THR A 104 8.80 3.76 6.24
CA THR A 104 9.13 3.03 5.01
C THR A 104 8.92 3.91 3.79
N VAL A 105 7.79 4.63 3.74
CA VAL A 105 7.51 5.58 2.67
C VAL A 105 8.46 6.77 2.74
N ASP A 106 8.78 7.30 3.93
CA ASP A 106 9.81 8.36 4.08
C ASP A 106 11.14 7.92 3.47
N ARG A 107 11.64 6.73 3.81
CA ARG A 107 12.89 6.19 3.25
C ARG A 107 12.81 6.02 1.73
N TRP A 108 11.69 5.57 1.19
CA TRP A 108 11.53 5.45 -0.26
C TRP A 108 11.52 6.83 -0.94
N ILE A 109 10.84 7.81 -0.34
CA ILE A 109 10.83 9.18 -0.87
C ILE A 109 12.25 9.76 -0.87
N ASP A 110 12.94 9.68 0.25
CA ASP A 110 14.24 10.32 0.42
C ASP A 110 15.35 9.63 -0.40
N ASN A 111 15.33 8.30 -0.50
CA ASN A 111 16.41 7.54 -1.14
C ASN A 111 16.14 7.18 -2.60
N ALA A 112 14.88 7.18 -3.04
CA ALA A 112 14.51 6.79 -4.40
C ALA A 112 13.78 7.90 -5.16
N VAL A 113 12.68 8.43 -4.61
CA VAL A 113 11.83 9.39 -5.32
C VAL A 113 12.56 10.70 -5.59
N GLN A 114 13.11 11.35 -4.56
CA GLN A 114 13.78 12.64 -4.73
C GLN A 114 15.03 12.55 -5.62
N PRO A 115 15.93 11.56 -5.44
CA PRO A 115 17.08 11.43 -6.32
C PRO A 115 16.68 11.13 -7.77
N ALA A 116 15.64 10.31 -8.00
CA ALA A 116 15.15 10.04 -9.35
C ALA A 116 14.51 11.28 -9.98
N ALA A 117 13.72 12.05 -9.23
CA ALA A 117 13.13 13.30 -9.70
C ALA A 117 14.21 14.30 -10.13
N GLN A 118 15.29 14.42 -9.36
CA GLN A 118 16.41 15.28 -9.73
C GLN A 118 17.14 14.79 -10.99
N ARG A 119 17.44 13.48 -11.07
CA ARG A 119 18.13 12.89 -12.24
C ARG A 119 17.31 13.03 -13.52
N TRP A 120 16.06 12.62 -13.47
CA TRP A 120 15.21 12.52 -14.64
C TRP A 120 14.53 13.83 -14.97
N LEU A 121 14.12 14.64 -14.00
CA LEU A 121 13.27 15.80 -14.25
C LEU A 121 13.93 17.12 -13.85
N GLY A 122 15.09 17.08 -13.18
CA GLY A 122 15.77 18.28 -12.70
C GLY A 122 14.96 19.05 -11.66
N ALA A 123 14.03 18.37 -10.97
CA ALA A 123 13.04 18.96 -10.09
C ALA A 123 12.85 18.13 -8.82
N THR A 124 12.22 18.72 -7.81
CA THR A 124 11.91 18.08 -6.53
C THR A 124 10.44 17.72 -6.46
N VAL A 125 10.10 16.52 -5.97
CA VAL A 125 8.71 16.16 -5.69
C VAL A 125 8.27 16.87 -4.42
N VAL A 126 7.13 17.56 -4.48
CA VAL A 126 6.54 18.28 -3.33
C VAL A 126 5.18 17.73 -2.90
N GLU A 127 4.54 16.93 -3.75
CA GLU A 127 3.29 16.25 -3.40
C GLU A 127 3.20 14.87 -4.08
N VAL A 128 2.59 13.91 -3.40
CA VAL A 128 2.19 12.61 -3.94
C VAL A 128 0.66 12.51 -3.96
N LYS A 129 0.09 12.17 -5.12
CA LYS A 129 -1.32 11.80 -5.22
C LYS A 129 -1.45 10.32 -4.85
N ALA A 130 -2.05 10.02 -3.70
CA ALA A 130 -2.13 8.66 -3.18
C ALA A 130 -3.49 8.29 -2.56
N GLY A 131 -3.73 6.99 -2.46
CA GLY A 131 -4.80 6.36 -1.68
C GLY A 131 -4.25 5.31 -0.73
N SER A 132 -4.88 5.14 0.43
CA SER A 132 -4.43 4.20 1.47
C SER A 132 -5.61 3.40 2.00
N PHE A 133 -5.91 3.49 3.29
CA PHE A 133 -6.85 2.63 3.99
C PHE A 133 -8.19 2.42 3.26
N ALA A 134 -8.53 1.15 3.06
CA ALA A 134 -9.82 0.73 2.51
C ALA A 134 -10.19 -0.64 3.07
N CYS A 135 -11.32 -0.70 3.79
CA CYS A 135 -11.78 -1.89 4.48
C CYS A 135 -12.43 -2.89 3.51
N ARG A 136 -11.61 -3.66 2.79
CA ARG A 136 -12.10 -4.63 1.78
C ARG A 136 -11.18 -5.84 1.58
N GLY A 137 -11.76 -6.89 1.03
CA GLY A 137 -11.03 -8.05 0.51
C GLY A 137 -10.07 -7.71 -0.64
N MET A 138 -9.13 -8.60 -0.91
CA MET A 138 -8.24 -8.50 -2.06
C MET A 138 -9.02 -8.72 -3.37
N VAL A 139 -8.87 -7.80 -4.32
CA VAL A 139 -9.53 -7.92 -5.65
C VAL A 139 -8.88 -9.04 -6.44
N GLY A 140 -9.68 -9.94 -7.01
CA GLY A 140 -9.18 -11.10 -7.76
C GLY A 140 -8.52 -12.19 -6.91
N GLY A 141 -8.55 -12.08 -5.57
CA GLY A 141 -8.05 -13.08 -4.62
C GLY A 141 -9.10 -14.08 -4.15
N SER A 142 -8.69 -15.03 -3.30
CA SER A 142 -9.66 -15.84 -2.56
C SER A 142 -10.51 -14.94 -1.66
N ARG A 143 -11.82 -15.22 -1.55
CA ARG A 143 -12.77 -14.41 -0.78
C ARG A 143 -12.39 -14.23 0.71
N ALA A 144 -11.49 -15.05 1.23
CA ALA A 144 -11.08 -15.03 2.63
C ALA A 144 -9.86 -14.14 2.92
N ARG A 145 -9.13 -13.64 1.92
CA ARG A 145 -7.91 -12.84 2.17
C ARG A 145 -8.19 -11.34 2.05
N MET A 146 -8.05 -10.63 3.17
CA MET A 146 -8.11 -9.18 3.22
C MET A 146 -6.93 -8.53 2.51
N SER A 147 -7.17 -7.37 1.90
CA SER A 147 -6.11 -6.54 1.32
C SER A 147 -5.28 -5.86 2.41
N GLU A 148 -4.00 -5.58 2.15
CA GLU A 148 -3.18 -4.79 3.07
C GLU A 148 -3.70 -3.35 3.29
N HIS A 149 -4.51 -2.83 2.36
CA HIS A 149 -5.26 -1.58 2.58
C HIS A 149 -6.20 -1.65 3.77
N ALA A 150 -6.76 -2.83 4.10
CA ALA A 150 -7.66 -2.99 5.24
C ALA A 150 -6.94 -2.86 6.60
N TYR A 151 -5.61 -2.81 6.58
CA TYR A 151 -4.75 -2.68 7.76
C TYR A 151 -3.91 -1.40 7.73
N GLY A 152 -4.20 -0.46 6.81
CA GLY A 152 -3.37 0.73 6.56
C GLY A 152 -1.92 0.38 6.20
N ASN A 153 -1.68 -0.84 5.75
CA ASN A 153 -0.36 -1.39 5.47
C ASN A 153 -0.04 -1.38 3.97
N ALA A 154 -0.74 -0.52 3.22
CA ALA A 154 -0.58 -0.34 1.78
C ALA A 154 -0.82 1.11 1.36
N LEU A 155 -0.19 1.50 0.25
CA LEU A 155 -0.29 2.81 -0.39
C LEU A 155 -0.37 2.63 -1.91
N ASP A 156 -1.40 3.20 -2.52
CA ASP A 156 -1.55 3.30 -3.97
C ASP A 156 -1.12 4.70 -4.42
N VAL A 157 -0.06 4.79 -5.23
CA VAL A 157 0.50 6.05 -5.74
C VAL A 157 0.10 6.26 -7.19
N PHE A 158 -0.59 7.37 -7.47
CA PHE A 158 -1.17 7.69 -8.78
C PHE A 158 -0.37 8.73 -9.55
N ALA A 159 0.24 9.68 -8.86
CA ALA A 159 1.02 10.76 -9.49
C ALA A 159 1.97 11.45 -8.50
N PHE A 160 2.94 12.16 -9.04
CA PHE A 160 3.88 13.02 -8.33
C PHE A 160 3.75 14.44 -8.85
N VAL A 161 3.68 15.43 -7.96
CA VAL A 161 3.71 16.85 -8.31
C VAL A 161 5.07 17.42 -7.95
N LEU A 162 5.68 18.12 -8.89
CA LEU A 162 7.00 18.73 -8.75
C LEU A 162 6.91 20.19 -8.31
N ASN A 163 8.00 20.70 -7.75
CA ASN A 163 8.12 22.10 -7.31
C ASN A 163 7.97 23.13 -8.45
N ASN A 164 8.14 22.72 -9.70
CA ASN A 164 7.93 23.56 -10.90
C ASN A 164 6.47 23.52 -11.41
N GLY A 165 5.56 22.84 -10.71
CA GLY A 165 4.15 22.69 -11.08
C GLY A 165 3.85 21.53 -12.04
N GLN A 166 4.86 20.85 -12.58
CA GLN A 166 4.66 19.66 -13.39
C GLN A 166 4.04 18.53 -12.55
N THR A 167 3.07 17.82 -13.12
CA THR A 167 2.52 16.60 -12.53
C THR A 167 2.88 15.42 -13.42
N VAL A 168 3.50 14.39 -12.84
CA VAL A 168 3.82 13.13 -13.51
C VAL A 168 2.82 12.06 -13.04
N VAL A 169 1.96 11.60 -13.94
CA VAL A 169 0.85 10.70 -13.68
C VAL A 169 1.22 9.28 -14.12
N VAL A 170 1.17 8.32 -13.20
CA VAL A 170 1.58 6.92 -13.46
C VAL A 170 0.88 6.35 -14.70
N ARG A 171 -0.45 6.51 -14.78
CA ARG A 171 -1.23 6.01 -15.93
C ARG A 171 -0.80 6.59 -17.27
N GLN A 172 -0.45 7.88 -17.30
CA GLN A 172 -0.22 8.63 -18.54
C GLN A 172 1.24 8.52 -18.98
N ASP A 173 2.15 8.63 -18.02
CA ASP A 173 3.56 8.86 -18.28
C ASP A 173 4.41 7.59 -18.13
N TRP A 174 3.84 6.44 -17.80
CA TRP A 174 4.58 5.18 -17.65
C TRP A 174 5.22 4.66 -18.96
N ARG A 175 4.57 4.93 -20.10
CA ARG A 175 4.92 4.36 -21.41
C ARG A 175 5.80 5.31 -22.23
N GLY A 176 6.48 4.76 -23.23
CA GLY A 176 7.36 5.51 -24.13
C GLY A 176 8.76 5.75 -23.54
N ASP A 177 9.52 6.61 -24.21
CA ASP A 177 10.92 6.90 -23.91
C ASP A 177 11.11 8.35 -23.43
N THR A 178 10.18 8.83 -22.61
CA THR A 178 10.23 10.18 -22.03
C THR A 178 11.02 10.20 -20.72
N ARG A 179 11.36 11.40 -20.25
CA ARG A 179 12.04 11.59 -18.97
C ARG A 179 11.13 11.20 -17.80
N GLU A 180 9.83 11.45 -17.93
CA GLU A 180 8.79 11.06 -16.97
C GLU A 180 8.64 9.54 -16.87
N ALA A 181 8.69 8.84 -18.02
CA ALA A 181 8.69 7.38 -18.03
C ALA A 181 9.93 6.82 -17.33
N GLY A 182 11.10 7.41 -17.56
CA GLY A 182 12.33 7.04 -16.86
C GLY A 182 12.25 7.27 -15.35
N PHE A 183 11.74 8.43 -14.93
CA PHE A 183 11.47 8.74 -13.51
C PHE A 183 10.57 7.70 -12.87
N LEU A 184 9.41 7.43 -13.46
CA LEU A 184 8.41 6.50 -12.93
C LEU A 184 8.96 5.07 -12.83
N ARG A 185 9.66 4.60 -13.87
CA ARG A 185 10.25 3.25 -13.90
C ARG A 185 11.37 3.10 -12.89
N GLU A 186 12.24 4.10 -12.73
CA GLU A 186 13.28 4.06 -11.70
C GLU A 186 12.67 4.05 -10.29
N VAL A 187 11.71 4.94 -10.02
CA VAL A 187 11.02 5.02 -8.73
C VAL A 187 10.31 3.72 -8.37
N PHE A 188 9.67 3.08 -9.36
CA PHE A 188 9.04 1.78 -9.22
C PHE A 188 10.05 0.68 -8.87
N ILE A 189 11.16 0.58 -9.64
CA ILE A 189 12.20 -0.44 -9.42
C ILE A 189 12.76 -0.31 -8.01
N ARG A 190 13.10 0.92 -7.59
CA ARG A 190 13.67 1.20 -6.28
C ARG A 190 12.67 1.00 -5.14
N ALA A 191 11.37 1.09 -5.39
CA ALA A 191 10.36 0.73 -4.38
C ALA A 191 10.53 -0.73 -3.92
N CYS A 192 10.99 -1.63 -4.80
CA CYS A 192 11.15 -3.04 -4.48
C CYS A 192 12.24 -3.32 -3.41
N ASP A 193 13.12 -2.35 -3.14
CA ASP A 193 14.11 -2.40 -2.06
C ASP A 193 13.50 -2.06 -0.68
N HIS A 194 12.36 -1.36 -0.66
CA HIS A 194 11.74 -0.84 0.57
C HIS A 194 10.49 -1.62 0.99
N PHE A 195 9.68 -2.06 0.02
CA PHE A 195 8.40 -2.71 0.27
C PHE A 195 8.51 -4.24 0.11
N THR A 196 7.54 -4.98 0.65
CA THR A 196 7.48 -6.44 0.42
C THR A 196 6.58 -6.78 -0.75
N THR A 197 5.66 -5.90 -1.14
CA THR A 197 4.92 -5.96 -2.40
C THR A 197 5.01 -4.63 -3.13
N VAL A 198 5.34 -4.69 -4.41
CA VAL A 198 5.31 -3.56 -5.34
C VAL A 198 4.67 -4.04 -6.64
N LEU A 199 3.49 -3.53 -6.95
CA LEU A 199 2.74 -3.85 -8.16
C LEU A 199 2.51 -2.58 -8.97
N GLY A 200 2.70 -2.63 -10.28
CA GLY A 200 2.54 -1.45 -11.12
C GLY A 200 2.21 -1.77 -12.57
N PRO A 201 2.23 -0.76 -13.45
CA PRO A 201 1.82 -0.94 -14.83
C PRO A 201 2.70 -1.96 -15.54
N GLY A 202 2.07 -2.88 -16.27
CA GLY A 202 2.72 -4.04 -16.88
C GLY A 202 2.60 -5.34 -16.07
N TYR A 203 2.07 -5.31 -14.85
CA TYR A 203 1.74 -6.54 -14.11
C TYR A 203 0.38 -7.13 -14.52
N ASN A 204 -0.71 -6.39 -14.28
CA ASN A 204 -2.07 -6.82 -14.59
C ASN A 204 -3.03 -5.61 -14.75
N THR A 205 -4.29 -5.89 -15.08
CA THR A 205 -5.32 -4.88 -15.34
C THR A 205 -5.74 -4.06 -14.11
N PHE A 206 -5.39 -4.47 -12.90
CA PHE A 206 -5.76 -3.75 -11.67
C PHE A 206 -4.71 -2.73 -11.25
N HIS A 207 -3.48 -2.83 -11.76
CA HIS A 207 -2.35 -1.98 -11.39
C HIS A 207 -1.80 -1.19 -12.59
N TYR A 208 -2.61 -0.99 -13.63
CA TYR A 208 -2.18 -0.32 -14.86
C TYR A 208 -2.05 1.21 -14.71
N ASP A 209 -2.66 1.79 -13.68
CA ASP A 209 -2.80 3.23 -13.50
C ASP A 209 -2.19 3.78 -12.19
N HIS A 210 -1.57 2.92 -11.37
CA HIS A 210 -0.91 3.30 -10.12
C HIS A 210 0.18 2.31 -9.71
N PHE A 211 0.99 2.69 -8.72
CA PHE A 211 1.87 1.78 -7.99
C PHE A 211 1.20 1.38 -6.69
N HIS A 212 1.00 0.08 -6.48
CA HIS A 212 0.56 -0.50 -5.22
C HIS A 212 1.76 -0.95 -4.41
N LEU A 213 1.93 -0.38 -3.22
CA LEU A 213 3.07 -0.59 -2.33
C LEU A 213 2.57 -1.11 -0.98
N ASP A 214 3.01 -2.28 -0.54
CA ASP A 214 2.61 -2.82 0.76
C ASP A 214 3.75 -3.53 1.52
N LEU A 215 3.50 -3.77 2.80
CA LEU A 215 4.37 -4.53 3.71
C LEU A 215 3.74 -5.88 4.10
N ALA A 216 3.07 -6.55 3.16
CA ALA A 216 2.49 -7.87 3.37
C ALA A 216 3.54 -8.89 3.84
N ARG A 217 3.12 -9.75 4.77
CA ARG A 217 3.84 -10.96 5.14
C ARG A 217 3.49 -12.07 4.15
N HIS A 218 4.44 -12.45 3.29
CA HIS A 218 4.23 -13.48 2.26
C HIS A 218 4.58 -14.90 2.69
N ASP A 219 5.40 -15.05 3.72
CA ASP A 219 5.84 -16.34 4.26
C ASP A 219 6.08 -16.26 5.77
N ALA A 220 6.25 -17.42 6.42
CA ALA A 220 6.44 -17.48 7.86
C ALA A 220 7.70 -16.73 8.34
N ARG A 221 8.76 -16.69 7.52
CA ARG A 221 10.06 -16.10 7.83
C ARG A 221 10.23 -14.65 7.37
N TRP A 222 9.21 -14.05 6.75
CA TRP A 222 9.24 -12.64 6.29
C TRP A 222 10.34 -12.35 5.25
N THR A 223 10.64 -13.31 4.39
CA THR A 223 11.76 -13.21 3.44
C THR A 223 11.32 -12.99 2.00
N ARG A 224 10.14 -13.49 1.63
CA ARG A 224 9.60 -13.42 0.29
C ARG A 224 9.11 -12.01 -0.01
N ARG A 225 9.55 -11.47 -1.15
CA ARG A 225 9.08 -10.21 -1.73
C ARG A 225 8.39 -10.45 -3.07
N VAL A 226 7.50 -9.55 -3.44
CA VAL A 226 6.76 -9.55 -4.70
C VAL A 226 6.98 -8.21 -5.39
N CYS A 227 7.71 -8.20 -6.49
CA CYS A 227 7.91 -7.03 -7.34
C CYS A 227 7.44 -7.36 -8.75
N ARG A 228 6.40 -6.67 -9.24
CA ARG A 228 5.72 -6.95 -10.52
C ARG A 228 5.29 -5.67 -11.25
N PRO A 229 5.68 -5.44 -12.52
CA PRO A 229 6.55 -6.30 -13.32
C PRO A 229 7.94 -6.47 -12.71
N ARG A 230 8.65 -7.51 -13.11
CA ARG A 230 9.98 -7.80 -12.57
C ARG A 230 10.93 -6.65 -12.96
N PRO A 231 11.79 -6.14 -12.07
CA PRO A 231 12.69 -5.03 -12.39
C PRO A 231 13.52 -5.28 -13.66
N GLU A 232 13.97 -6.52 -13.85
CA GLU A 232 14.81 -6.90 -14.99
C GLU A 232 14.07 -6.84 -16.33
N THR A 233 12.74 -6.75 -16.31
CA THR A 233 11.89 -6.64 -17.51
C THR A 233 11.51 -5.20 -17.85
N ILE A 234 11.84 -4.24 -16.99
CA ILE A 234 11.48 -2.84 -17.16
C ILE A 234 12.60 -2.13 -17.92
N GLN A 235 12.30 -1.70 -19.14
CA GLN A 235 13.25 -0.93 -19.94
C GLN A 235 13.33 0.51 -19.42
N LEU A 236 14.52 0.97 -19.04
CA LEU A 236 14.76 2.39 -18.77
C LEU A 236 15.07 3.13 -20.09
N PRO A 237 14.45 4.31 -20.33
CA PRO A 237 14.86 5.18 -21.43
C PRO A 237 16.34 5.54 -21.32
N GLN A 238 16.96 5.90 -22.44
CA GLN A 238 18.31 6.47 -22.38
C GLN A 238 18.22 7.91 -21.87
N LEU A 239 18.95 8.24 -20.80
CA LEU A 239 19.19 9.63 -20.43
C LEU A 239 20.11 10.23 -21.49
N VAL A 240 19.55 10.84 -22.54
CA VAL A 240 20.36 11.60 -23.49
C VAL A 240 20.89 12.82 -22.75
N PRO A 241 22.21 12.95 -22.57
CA PRO A 241 22.77 14.17 -22.00
C PRO A 241 22.35 15.35 -22.87
N PRO A 242 22.10 16.55 -22.32
CA PRO A 242 21.93 17.73 -23.16
C PRO A 242 23.15 17.80 -24.09
N THR A 243 22.91 17.67 -25.39
CA THR A 243 23.96 17.79 -26.38
C THR A 243 24.64 19.12 -26.13
N ALA A 244 25.95 19.07 -25.84
CA ALA A 244 26.76 20.26 -25.80
C ALA A 244 26.74 20.86 -27.21
N GLY A 245 25.80 21.77 -27.44
CA GLY A 245 25.72 22.59 -28.64
C GLY A 245 26.89 23.57 -28.67
N PHE A 246 28.11 23.06 -28.81
CA PHE A 246 29.25 23.85 -29.23
C PHE A 246 29.31 23.80 -30.75
N GLY A 247 28.70 24.81 -31.35
CA GLY A 247 28.95 25.15 -32.74
C GLY A 247 30.41 25.53 -32.92
N TRP A 248 31.16 24.69 -33.63
CA TRP A 248 32.38 25.12 -34.31
C TRP A 248 32.04 25.34 -35.79
N GLY A 249 31.35 26.45 -36.05
CA GLY A 249 31.30 27.05 -37.38
C GLY A 249 32.61 27.78 -37.66
N PHE A 250 33.72 27.05 -37.80
CA PHE A 250 34.87 27.60 -38.51
C PHE A 250 34.57 27.47 -40.00
N GLY A 251 34.00 28.54 -40.56
CA GLY A 251 33.93 28.75 -41.99
C GLY A 251 35.33 28.73 -42.57
N ARG A 252 35.70 27.60 -43.18
CA ARG A 252 36.83 27.52 -44.09
C ARG A 252 36.35 28.18 -45.38
N GLN A 253 36.64 29.46 -45.56
CA GLN A 253 36.54 30.09 -46.87
C GLN A 253 37.68 29.54 -47.72
N ASP A 254 37.32 28.67 -48.64
CA ASP A 254 38.14 28.32 -49.79
C ASP A 254 38.37 29.60 -50.59
N ASN A 255 39.64 29.95 -50.83
CA ASN A 255 40.00 30.91 -51.86
C ASN A 255 40.86 30.20 -52.91
N PRO A 256 40.38 30.03 -54.16
CA PRO A 256 41.18 29.51 -55.25
C PRO A 256 41.88 30.66 -56.00
N ILE A 257 43.13 30.42 -56.39
CA ILE A 257 43.87 31.05 -57.51
C ILE A 257 44.45 32.47 -57.27
N ARG A 258 45.78 32.54 -57.07
CA ARG A 258 46.79 32.98 -58.06
C ARG A 258 48.20 32.70 -57.56
#